data_AF-A0A4R7UC10-F1
#
_entry.id   AF-A0A4R7UC10-F1
#
_cell.length_a   1.000
_cell.length_b   1.000
_cell.length_c   1.000
_cell.angle_alpha   90.00
_cell.angle_beta   90.00
_cell.angle_gamma   90.00
#
_symmetry.space_group_name_H-M   'P 1'
#
loop_
_entity.id
_entity.type
_entity.pdbx_description
1 polymer ?
#
loop_
_entity_poly.entity_id
_entity_poly.type
_entity_poly.pdbx_seq_one_letter_code
_entity_poly.pdbx_strand_id
1 'polypeptide(L)'
;MSQTVDLEKLKLLAERYNELSDEIKVLKKEMKEMVSGTETTIHERLSDGGFVIYEKPESKEIISKNLVTSLLFDLLMQLNKGEIDKAPNIDEIKEKIAVKCRFEKTFKWRLQIKRK
;
A
#
# COMPACT_ATOMS: atom_id res chain seq x y z
N MET A 1 -39.81 -6.84 -19.65
CA MET A 1 -39.18 -6.85 -20.99
C MET A 1 -37.83 -7.53 -20.85
N SER A 2 -37.61 -8.64 -21.55
CA SER A 2 -36.34 -9.38 -21.52
C SER A 2 -35.30 -8.60 -22.32
N GLN A 3 -34.23 -8.13 -21.68
CA GLN A 3 -33.09 -7.57 -22.39
C GLN A 3 -32.37 -8.70 -23.15
N THR A 4 -32.48 -8.69 -24.48
CA THR A 4 -31.67 -9.56 -25.34
C THR A 4 -30.26 -8.99 -25.42
N VAL A 5 -29.28 -9.75 -24.95
CA VAL A 5 -27.87 -9.37 -24.99
C VAL A 5 -27.32 -9.64 -26.39
N ASP A 6 -26.75 -8.62 -27.02
CA ASP A 6 -26.00 -8.74 -28.27
C ASP A 6 -24.60 -9.30 -27.96
N LEU A 7 -24.44 -10.60 -28.19
CA LEU A 7 -23.21 -11.33 -27.89
C LEU A 7 -22.05 -10.97 -28.82
N GLU A 8 -22.31 -10.59 -30.07
CA GLU A 8 -21.26 -10.23 -31.03
C GLU A 8 -20.65 -8.88 -30.64
N LYS A 9 -21.50 -7.91 -30.32
CA LYS A 9 -21.04 -6.61 -29.80
C LYS A 9 -20.26 -6.76 -28.49
N LEU A 10 -20.69 -7.66 -27.60
CA LEU A 10 -19.98 -7.90 -26.34
C LEU A 10 -18.57 -8.48 -26.58
N LYS A 11 -18.43 -9.45 -27.49
CA LYS A 11 -17.13 -10.05 -27.84
C LYS A 11 -16.16 -9.00 -28.40
N LEU A 12 -16.63 -8.19 -29.34
CA LEU A 12 -15.81 -7.14 -29.96
C LEU A 12 -15.35 -6.09 -28.93
N LEU A 13 -16.22 -5.72 -27.99
CA LEU A 13 -15.84 -4.84 -26.88
C LEU A 13 -14.82 -5.49 -25.93
N ALA A 14 -14.94 -6.79 -25.66
CA ALA A 14 -14.01 -7.51 -24.80
C ALA A 14 -12.61 -7.65 -25.43
N GLU A 15 -12.54 -7.94 -26.74
CA GLU A 15 -11.29 -7.96 -27.50
C GLU A 15 -10.61 -6.58 -27.45
N ARG A 16 -11.36 -5.51 -27.75
CA ARG A 16 -10.84 -4.15 -27.69
C ARG A 16 -10.38 -3.74 -26.29
N TYR A 17 -11.09 -4.20 -25.25
CA TYR A 17 -10.69 -3.97 -23.87
C TYR A 17 -9.35 -4.63 -23.55
N ASN A 18 -9.12 -5.87 -24.02
CA ASN A 18 -7.87 -6.58 -23.79
C ASN A 18 -6.69 -5.88 -24.47
N GLU A 19 -6.86 -5.45 -25.72
CA GLU A 19 -5.85 -4.67 -26.46
C GLU A 19 -5.46 -3.40 -25.69
N LEU A 20 -6.45 -2.59 -25.30
CA LEU A 20 -6.21 -1.35 -24.54
C LEU A 20 -5.59 -1.61 -23.18
N SER A 21 -5.95 -2.73 -22.53
CA SER A 21 -5.37 -3.12 -21.24
C SER A 21 -3.88 -3.40 -21.35
N ASP A 22 -3.46 -4.06 -22.43
CA ASP A 22 -2.04 -4.34 -22.69
C ASP A 22 -1.28 -3.08 -23.07
N GLU A 23 -1.85 -2.20 -23.91
CA GLU A 23 -1.29 -0.87 -24.18
C GLU A 23 -1.09 -0.05 -22.90
N ILE A 24 -2.08 -0.05 -22.00
CA ILE A 24 -1.99 0.64 -20.70
C ILE A 24 -0.85 0.07 -19.85
N LYS A 25 -0.62 -1.25 -19.87
CA LYS A 25 0.51 -1.86 -19.13
C LYS A 25 1.85 -1.39 -19.68
N VAL A 26 2.00 -1.35 -21.00
CA VAL A 26 3.22 -0.88 -21.66
C VAL A 26 3.48 0.58 -21.30
N LEU A 27 2.49 1.46 -21.46
CA LEU A 27 2.60 2.87 -21.09
C LEU A 27 2.97 3.06 -19.62
N LYS A 28 2.36 2.28 -18.72
CA LYS A 28 2.71 2.31 -17.29
C LYS A 28 4.15 1.87 -17.02
N LYS A 29 4.69 0.94 -17.80
CA LYS A 29 6.08 0.49 -17.69
C LYS A 29 7.03 1.59 -18.13
N GLU A 30 6.79 2.18 -19.30
CA GLU A 30 7.60 3.28 -19.85
C GLU A 30 7.60 4.49 -18.90
N MET A 31 6.44 4.89 -18.37
CA MET A 31 6.36 5.97 -17.38
C MET A 31 7.16 5.68 -16.12
N LYS A 32 7.14 4.43 -15.63
CA LYS A 32 7.93 4.01 -14.46
C LYS A 32 9.43 4.03 -14.76
N GLU A 33 9.84 3.62 -15.95
CA GLU A 33 11.24 3.64 -16.38
C GLU A 33 11.75 5.08 -16.47
N MET A 34 10.96 6.02 -16.98
CA MET A 34 11.34 7.45 -17.06
C MET A 34 11.58 8.10 -15.69
N VAL A 35 10.79 7.73 -14.68
CA VAL A 35 10.95 8.24 -13.31
C VAL A 35 11.83 7.34 -12.43
N SER A 36 12.30 6.21 -12.96
CA SER A 36 13.13 5.28 -12.21
C SER A 36 14.51 5.89 -12.00
N GLY A 37 14.89 6.09 -10.74
CA GLY A 37 16.18 6.66 -10.37
C GLY A 37 16.21 8.18 -10.26
N THR A 38 15.09 8.86 -10.56
CA THR A 38 14.95 10.28 -10.23
C THR A 38 14.48 10.43 -8.78
N GLU A 39 15.15 11.31 -8.03
CA GLU A 39 14.74 11.71 -6.69
C GLU A 39 13.93 13.03 -6.70
N THR A 40 13.34 13.35 -7.85
CA THR A 40 12.59 14.58 -8.05
C THR A 40 11.10 14.32 -7.88
N THR A 41 10.43 15.15 -7.08
CA THR A 41 8.97 15.13 -6.99
C THR A 41 8.35 15.74 -8.24
N ILE A 42 7.36 15.06 -8.83
CA ILE A 42 6.63 15.53 -10.00
C ILE A 42 5.19 15.73 -9.59
N HIS A 43 4.63 16.89 -9.89
CA HIS A 43 3.21 17.17 -9.69
C HIS A 43 2.70 18.04 -10.84
N GLU A 44 2.46 17.39 -11.98
CA GLU A 44 2.14 18.06 -13.23
C GLU A 44 0.69 17.84 -13.65
N ARG A 45 0.11 18.86 -14.28
CA ARG A 45 -1.27 18.82 -14.77
C ARG A 45 -1.31 18.29 -16.20
N LEU A 46 -2.18 17.32 -16.43
CA LEU A 46 -2.45 16.79 -17.76
C LEU A 46 -3.42 17.69 -18.54
N SER A 47 -3.36 17.60 -19.87
CA SER A 47 -4.21 18.39 -20.77
C SER A 47 -5.72 18.11 -20.60
N ASP A 48 -6.07 16.91 -20.15
CA ASP A 48 -7.45 16.51 -19.83
C ASP A 48 -7.93 17.04 -18.46
N GLY A 49 -7.06 17.74 -17.72
CA GLY A 49 -7.32 18.25 -16.38
C GLY A 49 -6.98 17.28 -15.25
N GLY A 50 -6.45 16.09 -15.56
CA GLY A 50 -5.89 15.17 -14.57
C GLY A 50 -4.51 15.61 -14.03
N PHE A 51 -3.91 14.77 -13.20
CA PHE A 51 -2.59 15.00 -12.62
C PHE A 51 -1.70 13.76 -12.71
N VAL A 52 -0.41 13.99 -12.99
CA VAL A 52 0.66 13.01 -12.82
C VAL A 52 1.44 13.39 -11.58
N ILE A 53 1.44 12.50 -10.59
CA ILE A 53 2.08 12.70 -9.29
C ILE A 53 3.15 11.62 -9.13
N TYR A 54 4.41 12.02 -8.95
CA TYR A 54 5.50 11.15 -8.54
C TYR A 54 6.10 11.70 -7.26
N GLU A 55 5.88 11.01 -6.15
CA GLU A 55 6.35 11.46 -4.84
C GLU A 55 6.88 10.30 -4.01
N LYS A 56 7.80 10.61 -3.10
CA LYS A 56 8.22 9.73 -2.01
C LYS A 56 7.40 10.13 -0.78
N PRO A 57 6.40 9.33 -0.38
CA PRO A 57 5.62 9.65 0.81
C PRO A 57 6.52 9.70 2.04
N GLU A 58 6.22 10.62 2.95
CA GLU A 58 6.94 10.72 4.22
C GLU A 58 6.90 9.41 4.98
N SER A 59 8.03 9.04 5.58
CA SER A 59 8.11 7.91 6.48
C SER A 59 7.15 8.13 7.65
N LYS A 60 6.28 7.16 7.90
CA LYS A 60 5.37 7.19 9.05
C LYS A 60 5.82 6.15 10.04
N GLU A 61 5.83 6.52 11.32
CA GLU A 61 5.90 5.56 12.41
C GLU A 61 4.64 4.73 12.39
N ILE A 62 4.79 3.42 12.15
CA ILE A 62 3.68 2.48 12.19
C ILE A 62 3.97 1.47 13.29
N ILE A 63 2.93 1.10 14.03
CA ILE A 63 3.02 0.00 14.99
C ILE A 63 2.92 -1.32 14.22
N SER A 64 3.95 -2.15 14.32
CA SER A 64 3.96 -3.47 13.66
C SER A 64 3.10 -4.46 14.43
N LYS A 65 2.09 -5.03 13.76
CA LYS A 65 1.28 -6.11 14.34
C LYS A 65 2.14 -7.31 14.74
N ASN A 66 3.15 -7.65 13.94
CA ASN A 66 4.04 -8.79 14.21
C ASN A 66 4.89 -8.57 15.46
N LEU A 67 5.41 -7.35 15.66
CA LEU A 67 6.18 -7.01 16.87
C LEU A 67 5.29 -7.00 18.10
N VAL A 68 4.04 -6.53 17.98
CA VAL A 68 3.06 -6.61 19.08
C VAL A 68 2.75 -8.06 19.43
N THR A 69 2.50 -8.92 18.45
CA THR A 69 2.24 -10.35 18.70
C THR A 69 3.44 -11.04 19.33
N SER A 70 4.66 -10.77 18.86
CA SER A 70 5.89 -11.29 19.47
C SER A 70 6.03 -10.84 20.92
N LEU A 71 5.84 -9.55 21.19
CA LEU A 71 5.96 -8.99 22.54
C LEU A 71 4.92 -9.57 23.51
N LEU A 72 3.68 -9.76 23.05
CA LEU A 72 2.64 -10.41 23.84
C LEU A 72 2.95 -11.89 24.08
N PHE A 73 3.48 -12.59 23.08
CA PHE A 73 3.88 -13.98 23.21
C PHE A 73 5.05 -14.15 24.18
N ASP A 74 6.06 -13.27 24.11
CA ASP A 74 7.20 -13.29 25.02
C ASP A 74 6.75 -13.05 26.46
N LEU A 75 5.84 -12.09 26.69
CA LEU A 75 5.25 -11.86 28.02
C LEU A 75 4.47 -13.07 28.54
N LEU A 76 3.72 -13.75 27.67
CA LEU A 76 3.02 -14.99 28.02
C LEU A 76 4.02 -16.10 28.40
N MET A 77 5.10 -16.24 27.64
CA MET A 77 6.14 -17.23 27.91
C MET A 77 6.86 -16.95 29.23
N GLN A 78 7.13 -15.69 29.55
CA GLN A 78 7.76 -15.27 30.81
C GLN A 78 6.85 -15.55 32.02
N LEU A 79 5.54 -15.34 31.89
CA LEU A 79 4.55 -15.71 32.91
C LEU A 79 4.51 -17.23 33.13
N ASN A 80 4.47 -18.02 32.06
CA ASN A 80 4.43 -19.48 32.15
C ASN A 80 5.70 -20.09 32.75
N LYS A 81 6.85 -19.43 32.58
CA LYS A 81 8.14 -19.85 33.17
C LYS A 81 8.31 -19.41 34.62
N GLY A 82 7.40 -18.59 35.17
CA GLY A 82 7.53 -18.01 36.50
C GLY A 82 8.61 -16.93 36.60
N GLU A 83 9.04 -16.36 35.47
CA GLU A 83 9.98 -15.22 35.45
C GLU A 83 9.27 -13.90 35.81
N ILE A 84 7.94 -13.88 35.73
CA ILE A 84 7.10 -12.75 36.12
C ILE A 84 5.96 -13.30 36.99
N ASP A 85 5.81 -12.79 38.20
CA ASP A 85 4.79 -13.25 39.16
C ASP A 85 3.38 -12.75 38.84
N LYS A 86 3.26 -11.66 38.06
CA LYS A 86 1.97 -11.02 37.76
C LYS A 86 1.91 -10.51 36.32
N ALA A 87 0.80 -10.80 35.66
CA ALA A 87 0.54 -10.29 34.31
C ALA A 87 0.60 -8.74 34.31
N PRO A 88 1.37 -8.13 33.37
CA PRO A 88 1.45 -6.68 33.27
C PRO A 88 0.09 -6.07 32.95
N ASN A 89 -0.15 -4.86 33.46
CA ASN A 89 -1.41 -4.15 33.25
C ASN A 89 -1.52 -3.68 31.78
N ILE A 90 -2.74 -3.43 31.31
CA ILE A 90 -3.04 -2.95 29.96
C ILE A 90 -2.24 -1.68 29.64
N ASP A 91 -2.06 -0.77 30.61
CA ASP A 91 -1.33 0.48 30.38
C ASP A 91 0.19 0.27 30.25
N GLU A 92 0.76 -0.70 30.98
CA GLU A 92 2.17 -1.09 30.84
C GLU A 92 2.44 -1.77 29.49
N ILE A 93 1.46 -2.55 29.00
CA ILE A 93 1.51 -3.18 27.68
C ILE A 93 1.47 -2.10 26.59
N LYS A 94 0.59 -1.11 26.71
CA LYS A 94 0.52 0.02 25.76
C LYS A 94 1.85 0.79 25.72
N GLU A 95 2.47 1.04 26.87
CA GLU A 95 3.76 1.73 26.95
C GLU A 95 4.88 0.90 26.29
N LYS A 96 4.92 -0.42 26.56
CA LYS A 96 5.87 -1.33 25.90
C LYS A 96 5.66 -1.41 24.38
N ILE A 97 4.41 -1.37 23.91
CA ILE A 97 4.08 -1.32 22.48
C ILE A 97 4.52 0.01 21.87
N ALA A 98 4.30 1.12 22.59
CA ALA A 98 4.70 2.45 22.14
C ALA A 98 6.23 2.58 22.04
N VAL A 99 7.00 1.90 22.89
CA VAL A 99 8.47 1.97 22.87
C VAL A 99 9.09 0.95 21.91
N LYS A 100 8.61 -0.30 21.91
CA LYS A 100 9.29 -1.43 21.24
C LYS A 100 8.69 -1.84 19.89
N CYS A 101 7.46 -1.44 19.59
CA CYS A 101 6.76 -1.92 18.38
C CYS A 101 6.63 -0.86 17.28
N ARG A 102 7.21 0.33 17.47
CA ARG A 102 7.28 1.36 16.44
C ARG A 102 8.42 1.06 15.49
N PHE A 103 8.13 1.14 14.21
CA PHE A 103 9.14 1.14 13.17
C PHE A 103 8.84 2.26 12.18
N GLU A 104 9.91 2.88 11.68
CA GLU A 104 9.81 3.83 10.58
C GLU A 104 9.53 3.05 9.30
N LYS A 105 8.31 3.18 8.78
CA LYS A 105 8.00 2.63 7.46
C LYS A 105 8.48 3.62 6.41
N THR A 106 9.64 3.35 5.82
CA THR A 106 10.08 4.08 4.62
C THR A 106 9.23 3.66 3.43
N PHE A 107 8.57 4.63 2.79
CA PHE A 107 7.81 4.36 1.58
C PHE A 107 8.72 4.48 0.35
N LYS A 108 8.47 3.60 -0.63
CA LYS A 108 9.08 3.70 -1.94
C LYS A 108 8.41 4.83 -2.74
N TRP A 109 9.15 5.41 -3.67
CA TRP A 109 8.62 6.31 -4.68
C TRP A 109 7.41 5.72 -5.38
N ARG A 110 6.37 6.54 -5.58
CA ARG A 110 5.11 6.10 -6.16
C ARG A 110 4.68 7.06 -7.26
N LEU A 111 4.43 6.50 -8.45
CA LEU A 111 3.76 7.17 -9.55
C LEU A 111 2.25 6.97 -9.45
N GLN A 112 1.48 8.06 -9.42
CA GLN A 112 0.02 8.09 -9.42
C GLN A 112 -0.49 8.96 -10.56
N ILE A 113 -1.55 8.50 -11.22
CA ILE A 113 -2.27 9.28 -12.23
C ILE A 113 -3.69 9.45 -11.71
N LYS A 114 -4.09 10.69 -11.44
CA LYS A 114 -5.44 11.02 -10.98
C LYS A 114 -6.21 11.67 -12.13
N ARG A 115 -7.36 11.12 -12.49
CA ARG A 115 -8.34 11.80 -13.34
C ARG A 115 -9.21 12.69 -12.45
N LYS A 116 -9.57 13.87 -12.97
CA LYS A 116 -10.53 14.77 -12.32
C LYS A 116 -11.94 14.20 -12.36
#